data_AF-A0A443S8F1-F1
#
_entry.id   AF-A0A443S8F1-F1
#
_cell.length_a   1.000
_cell.length_b   1.000
_cell.length_c   1.000
_cell.angle_alpha   90.00
_cell.angle_beta   90.00
_cell.angle_gamma   90.00
#
_symmetry.space_group_name_H-M   'P 1'
#
loop_
_entity.id
_entity.type
_entity.pdbx_description
1 polymer ?
#
loop_
_entity_poly.entity_id
_entity_poly.type
_entity_poly.pdbx_seq_one_letter_code
_entity_poly.pdbx_strand_id
1 'polypeptide(L)'
;MVHHNKSSITHVAPDMSRVDSSNLNAFDFWNCGCQLVAMNYQTGGQMMDFYRGWFRQNGNCGYVLKPAFLRERFCLFNSRRKDSLPAVDPLSIRLKIISGQQLPRPRGASCKASAIDPYITVQVTGVPGDCAEVRTRTVSNEGNSPLFDENFEFSVSVPELALLRFVVLDDDYINDDFIGQNTIAVECIQTGYRHVKLYSNDGSLIPNATLFVHVSMTHRFGIKQKLRRKRSWSSKQASDLRVVGLKQIDEAFKISSNMINESIQHRKEVEKTMIDLCDECSLQESANVAQCLRVFVLRLASCLSVTQIDIVNNEQGVSASHVFTKSITEK
;
A
#
# COMPACT_ATOMS: atom_id res chain seq x y z
N MET A 1 -2.02 -22.12 2.15
CA MET A 1 -3.13 -21.15 2.23
C MET A 1 -3.14 -20.14 1.07
N VAL A 2 -2.08 -19.33 0.87
CA VAL A 2 -2.03 -18.33 -0.22
C VAL A 2 -2.42 -18.89 -1.59
N HIS A 3 -1.87 -20.03 -1.99
CA HIS A 3 -2.21 -20.66 -3.28
C HIS A 3 -3.70 -21.03 -3.41
N HIS A 4 -4.30 -21.58 -2.35
CA HIS A 4 -5.73 -21.92 -2.32
C HIS A 4 -6.60 -20.66 -2.52
N ASN A 5 -6.25 -19.58 -1.83
CA ASN A 5 -7.00 -18.32 -1.90
C ASN A 5 -6.88 -17.56 -3.23
N LYS A 6 -6.09 -18.05 -4.20
CA LYS A 6 -6.05 -17.49 -5.56
C LYS A 6 -7.26 -17.89 -6.39
N SER A 7 -7.82 -19.08 -6.15
CA SER A 7 -8.94 -19.65 -6.89
C SER A 7 -10.18 -19.93 -6.03
N SER A 8 -10.05 -19.83 -4.71
CA SER A 8 -11.12 -20.16 -3.76
C SER A 8 -11.34 -19.03 -2.76
N ILE A 9 -12.57 -18.94 -2.24
CA ILE A 9 -12.95 -17.99 -1.18
C ILE A 9 -12.84 -18.71 0.18
N THR A 10 -12.12 -18.09 1.12
CA THR A 10 -12.04 -18.58 2.50
C THR A 10 -12.79 -17.63 3.43
N HIS A 11 -13.69 -18.20 4.24
CA HIS A 11 -14.35 -17.53 5.35
C HIS A 11 -13.67 -17.87 6.68
N VAL A 12 -13.32 -16.83 7.43
CA VAL A 12 -12.72 -16.89 8.76
C VAL A 12 -13.65 -16.16 9.71
N ALA A 13 -14.03 -16.78 10.82
CA ALA A 13 -14.86 -16.18 11.85
C ALA A 13 -14.18 -16.29 13.23
N PRO A 14 -14.48 -15.37 14.16
CA PRO A 14 -14.04 -15.49 15.54
C PRO A 14 -14.50 -16.81 16.16
N ASP A 15 -13.66 -17.36 17.04
CA ASP A 15 -14.00 -18.56 17.82
C ASP A 15 -15.16 -18.28 18.78
N MET A 16 -16.06 -19.26 18.95
CA MET A 16 -17.21 -19.17 19.86
C MET A 16 -16.81 -18.93 21.32
N SER A 17 -15.58 -19.28 21.70
CA SER A 17 -15.01 -19.00 23.03
C SER A 17 -14.81 -17.52 23.33
N ARG A 18 -14.85 -16.63 22.33
CA ARG A 18 -14.78 -15.16 22.50
C ARG A 18 -16.12 -14.59 22.93
N VAL A 19 -16.54 -14.96 24.15
CA VAL A 19 -17.79 -14.52 24.77
C VAL A 19 -17.88 -13.00 24.96
N ASP A 20 -16.72 -12.33 25.03
CA ASP A 20 -16.60 -10.87 25.11
C ASP A 20 -16.74 -10.17 23.75
N SER A 21 -16.99 -10.92 22.68
CA SER A 21 -17.02 -10.42 21.30
C SER A 21 -15.72 -9.73 20.86
N SER A 22 -14.57 -10.11 21.44
CA SER A 22 -13.26 -9.61 21.00
C SER A 22 -12.96 -9.98 19.54
N ASN A 23 -12.23 -9.11 18.86
CA ASN A 23 -11.90 -9.24 17.45
C ASN A 23 -10.56 -9.94 17.21
N LEU A 24 -10.46 -10.71 16.12
CA LEU A 24 -9.22 -11.29 15.63
C LEU A 24 -8.36 -10.22 14.93
N ASN A 25 -7.06 -10.45 14.79
CA ASN A 25 -6.23 -9.64 13.91
C ASN A 25 -6.45 -10.05 12.44
N ALA A 26 -7.04 -9.17 11.64
CA ALA A 26 -7.34 -9.46 10.24
C ALA A 26 -6.08 -9.70 9.38
N PHE A 27 -4.92 -9.11 9.76
CA PHE A 27 -3.67 -9.28 9.02
C PHE A 27 -3.14 -10.70 9.03
N ASP A 28 -3.41 -11.48 10.07
CA ASP A 28 -3.00 -12.89 10.11
C ASP A 28 -3.61 -13.70 8.96
N PHE A 29 -4.80 -13.28 8.49
CA PHE A 29 -5.55 -13.92 7.43
C PHE A 29 -5.38 -13.23 6.07
N TRP A 30 -5.36 -11.89 6.02
CA TRP A 30 -5.13 -11.14 4.78
C TRP A 30 -3.74 -11.37 4.21
N ASN A 31 -2.72 -11.51 5.06
CA ASN A 31 -1.37 -11.89 4.65
C ASN A 31 -1.33 -13.30 4.02
N CYS A 32 -2.37 -14.12 4.24
CA CYS A 32 -2.53 -15.43 3.59
C CYS A 32 -3.52 -15.40 2.41
N GLY A 33 -4.04 -14.23 2.05
CA GLY A 33 -5.00 -14.02 0.96
C GLY A 33 -6.45 -14.37 1.27
N CYS A 34 -6.80 -14.67 2.54
CA CYS A 34 -8.18 -14.92 2.94
C CYS A 34 -9.04 -13.66 2.73
N GLN A 35 -10.25 -13.82 2.20
CA GLN A 35 -11.06 -12.71 1.73
C GLN A 35 -12.15 -12.33 2.73
N LEU A 36 -12.87 -13.33 3.24
CA LEU A 36 -14.00 -13.11 4.13
C LEU A 36 -13.56 -13.29 5.58
N VAL A 37 -12.91 -12.27 6.14
CA VAL A 37 -12.53 -12.24 7.56
C VAL A 37 -13.65 -11.53 8.33
N ALA A 38 -14.50 -12.30 9.00
CA ALA A 38 -15.61 -11.78 9.78
C ALA A 38 -15.11 -11.16 11.09
N MET A 39 -15.69 -10.01 11.43
CA MET A 39 -15.38 -9.23 12.62
C MET A 39 -16.67 -8.95 13.39
N ASN A 40 -16.55 -8.79 14.70
CA ASN A 40 -17.58 -8.25 15.57
C ASN A 40 -17.62 -6.73 15.42
N TYR A 41 -18.45 -6.21 14.51
CA TYR A 41 -18.54 -4.78 14.18
C TYR A 41 -18.99 -3.90 15.35
N GLN A 42 -19.71 -4.48 16.31
CA GLN A 42 -20.13 -3.83 17.54
C GLN A 42 -18.95 -3.55 18.50
N THR A 43 -17.85 -4.29 18.35
CA THR A 43 -16.67 -4.19 19.22
C THR A 43 -15.64 -3.26 18.59
N GLY A 44 -15.54 -2.05 19.13
CA GLY A 44 -14.49 -1.09 18.77
C GLY A 44 -13.08 -1.56 19.13
N GLY A 45 -12.10 -0.71 18.86
CA GLY A 45 -10.70 -0.94 19.20
C GLY A 45 -9.82 -1.22 17.98
N GLN A 46 -8.54 -1.47 18.26
CA GLN A 46 -7.48 -1.53 17.25
C GLN A 46 -7.77 -2.47 16.08
N MET A 47 -8.32 -3.66 16.34
CA MET A 47 -8.60 -4.63 15.29
C MET A 47 -9.71 -4.13 14.34
N MET A 48 -10.71 -3.43 14.87
CA MET A 48 -11.76 -2.81 14.06
C MET A 48 -11.26 -1.54 13.36
N ASP A 49 -10.31 -0.82 13.94
CA ASP A 49 -9.63 0.31 13.29
C ASP A 49 -8.87 -0.15 12.05
N PHE A 50 -8.10 -1.24 12.15
CA PHE A 50 -7.43 -1.86 11.02
C PHE A 50 -8.44 -2.27 9.94
N TYR A 51 -9.53 -2.89 10.36
CA TYR A 51 -10.57 -3.34 9.45
C TYR A 51 -11.18 -2.17 8.66
N ARG A 52 -11.62 -1.12 9.37
CA ARG A 52 -12.17 0.08 8.74
C ARG A 52 -11.14 0.82 7.90
N GLY A 53 -9.91 0.94 8.38
CA GLY A 53 -8.80 1.58 7.66
C GLY A 53 -8.49 0.88 6.33
N TRP A 54 -8.54 -0.46 6.33
CA TRP A 54 -8.34 -1.26 5.12
C TRP A 54 -9.47 -1.08 4.12
N PHE A 55 -10.73 -1.21 4.55
CA PHE A 55 -11.87 -1.10 3.66
C PHE A 55 -12.27 0.33 3.32
N ARG A 56 -11.55 1.35 3.82
CA ARG A 56 -11.68 2.72 3.32
C ARG A 56 -11.17 2.89 1.88
N GLN A 57 -10.37 1.94 1.42
CA GLN A 57 -9.93 1.87 0.04
C GLN A 57 -11.13 1.69 -0.90
N ASN A 58 -10.93 2.02 -2.18
CA ASN A 58 -11.94 1.77 -3.22
C ASN A 58 -13.33 2.36 -2.91
N GLY A 59 -13.37 3.55 -2.31
CA GLY A 59 -14.61 4.28 -2.03
C GLY A 59 -15.51 3.60 -0.99
N ASN A 60 -14.93 2.84 -0.06
CA ASN A 60 -15.66 2.14 1.02
C ASN A 60 -16.71 1.13 0.52
N CYS A 61 -16.54 0.56 -0.68
CA CYS A 61 -17.53 -0.35 -1.26
C CYS A 61 -17.55 -1.76 -0.62
N GLY A 62 -16.65 -2.04 0.33
CA GLY A 62 -16.50 -3.36 0.96
C GLY A 62 -15.62 -4.34 0.18
N TYR A 63 -15.12 -3.97 -0.99
CA TYR A 63 -14.24 -4.81 -1.81
C TYR A 63 -12.93 -4.08 -2.15
N VAL A 64 -11.81 -4.70 -1.77
CA VAL A 64 -10.45 -4.23 -2.08
C VAL A 64 -9.74 -5.31 -2.89
N LEU A 65 -9.18 -4.93 -4.04
CA LEU A 65 -8.45 -5.86 -4.88
C LEU A 65 -7.15 -6.30 -4.19
N LYS A 66 -6.91 -7.61 -4.11
CA LYS A 66 -5.67 -8.13 -3.52
C LYS A 66 -4.44 -7.73 -4.35
N PRO A 67 -3.26 -7.56 -3.71
CA PRO A 67 -1.98 -7.40 -4.39
C PRO A 67 -1.72 -8.48 -5.45
N ALA A 68 -0.95 -8.14 -6.48
CA ALA A 68 -0.68 -9.05 -7.60
C ALA A 68 -0.09 -10.39 -7.15
N PHE A 69 0.85 -10.37 -6.19
CA PHE A 69 1.48 -11.57 -5.64
C PHE A 69 0.52 -12.50 -4.87
N LEU A 70 -0.65 -12.01 -4.42
CA LEU A 70 -1.72 -12.81 -3.84
C LEU A 70 -2.76 -13.31 -4.86
N ARG A 71 -2.60 -12.98 -6.14
CA ARG A 71 -3.50 -13.37 -7.24
C ARG A 71 -2.80 -14.20 -8.31
N GLU A 72 -1.58 -13.85 -8.68
CA GLU A 72 -0.84 -14.47 -9.78
C GLU A 72 -0.49 -15.93 -9.50
N ARG A 73 -0.75 -16.83 -10.46
CA ARG A 73 -0.63 -18.28 -10.30
C ARG A 73 0.76 -18.72 -9.82
N PHE A 74 1.82 -18.14 -10.39
CA PHE A 74 3.21 -18.55 -10.18
C PHE A 74 3.96 -17.75 -9.11
N CYS A 75 3.32 -16.77 -8.47
CA CYS A 75 3.97 -16.01 -7.40
C CYS A 75 3.99 -16.79 -6.08
N LEU A 76 5.18 -16.99 -5.50
CA LEU A 76 5.38 -17.63 -4.21
C LEU A 76 5.60 -16.56 -3.13
N PHE A 77 4.49 -16.08 -2.55
CA PHE A 77 4.51 -15.19 -1.40
C PHE A 77 4.38 -15.96 -0.08
N ASN A 78 5.19 -15.55 0.91
CA ASN A 78 5.05 -15.99 2.29
C ASN A 78 5.37 -14.81 3.22
N SER A 79 4.36 -14.32 3.93
CA SER A 79 4.46 -13.17 4.84
C SER A 79 5.44 -13.36 5.99
N ARG A 80 5.82 -14.61 6.32
CA ARG A 80 6.78 -14.91 7.38
C ARG A 80 8.24 -14.92 6.89
N ARG A 81 8.46 -14.93 5.58
CA ARG A 81 9.82 -14.88 5.02
C ARG A 81 10.27 -13.43 4.96
N LYS A 82 11.52 -13.18 5.36
CA LYS A 82 12.16 -11.85 5.28
C LYS A 82 12.78 -11.57 3.90
N ASP A 83 12.57 -12.45 2.93
CA ASP A 83 13.14 -12.31 1.60
C ASP A 83 12.40 -11.20 0.85
N SER A 84 13.14 -10.35 0.13
CA SER A 84 12.55 -9.34 -0.74
C SER A 84 11.71 -10.01 -1.83
N LEU A 85 10.48 -9.59 -2.00
CA LEU A 85 9.63 -10.10 -3.07
C LEU A 85 10.07 -9.49 -4.41
N PRO A 86 10.36 -10.33 -5.43
CA PRO A 86 10.47 -9.82 -6.79
C PRO A 86 9.14 -9.16 -7.14
N ALA A 87 9.15 -7.89 -7.57
CA ALA A 87 8.00 -7.03 -7.93
C ALA A 87 7.67 -5.90 -6.97
N VAL A 88 8.02 -6.04 -5.70
CA VAL A 88 7.50 -5.13 -4.67
C VAL A 88 8.63 -4.24 -4.22
N ASP A 89 8.53 -2.95 -4.57
CA ASP A 89 9.51 -1.96 -4.16
C ASP A 89 9.27 -1.53 -2.71
N PRO A 90 10.25 -1.73 -1.81
CA PRO A 90 10.13 -1.24 -0.44
C PRO A 90 9.96 0.28 -0.41
N LEU A 91 9.26 0.77 0.59
CA LEU A 91 8.91 2.16 0.75
C LEU A 91 9.51 2.71 2.05
N SER A 92 10.21 3.85 1.97
CA SER A 92 10.54 4.64 3.15
C SER A 92 9.49 5.73 3.33
N ILE A 93 8.87 5.75 4.51
CA ILE A 93 7.89 6.74 4.93
C ILE A 93 8.56 7.61 6.00
N ARG A 94 8.80 8.88 5.67
CA ARG A 94 9.23 9.89 6.63
C ARG A 94 8.04 10.73 7.03
N LEU A 95 7.77 10.77 8.33
CA LEU A 95 6.61 11.39 8.91
C LEU A 95 7.04 12.42 9.93
N LYS A 96 6.61 13.67 9.74
CA LYS A 96 6.74 14.72 10.73
C LYS A 96 5.38 14.93 11.39
N ILE A 97 5.28 14.66 12.68
CA ILE A 97 4.12 14.98 13.50
C ILE A 97 4.32 16.40 14.02
N ILE A 98 3.54 17.36 13.52
CA ILE A 98 3.74 18.77 13.81
C ILE A 98 2.90 19.15 15.02
N SER A 99 1.58 19.05 14.91
CA SER A 99 0.65 19.50 15.96
C SER A 99 -0.68 18.78 15.94
N GLY A 100 -1.42 18.84 17.05
CA GLY A 100 -2.84 18.50 17.12
C GLY A 100 -3.72 19.75 17.05
N GLN A 101 -5.00 19.58 16.72
CA GLN A 101 -6.00 20.64 16.74
C GLN A 101 -7.28 20.11 17.40
N GLN A 102 -7.81 20.87 18.37
CA GLN A 102 -9.11 20.62 19.03
C GLN A 102 -9.27 19.16 19.48
N LEU A 103 -8.27 18.62 20.18
CA LEU A 103 -8.35 17.26 20.71
C LEU A 103 -9.41 17.22 21.82
N PRO A 104 -10.43 16.36 21.71
CA PRO A 104 -11.46 16.28 22.74
C PRO A 104 -10.88 15.66 23.99
N ARG A 105 -11.53 15.94 25.12
CA ARG A 105 -11.25 15.20 26.34
C ARG A 105 -11.71 13.74 26.18
N PRO A 106 -10.96 12.77 26.69
CA PRO A 106 -11.39 11.38 26.74
C PRO A 106 -12.76 11.21 27.39
N ARG A 107 -13.57 10.27 26.88
CA ARG A 107 -14.89 9.98 27.45
C ARG A 107 -14.72 9.31 28.81
N GLY A 108 -15.17 9.97 29.87
CA GLY A 108 -15.07 9.45 31.25
C GLY A 108 -14.02 10.15 32.11
N ALA A 109 -13.22 11.06 31.53
CA ALA A 109 -12.30 11.91 32.27
C ALA A 109 -13.06 12.72 33.34
N SER A 110 -12.48 12.81 34.54
CA SER A 110 -13.05 13.56 35.66
C SER A 110 -13.31 15.02 35.27
N CYS A 111 -14.49 15.55 35.60
CA CYS A 111 -14.85 16.95 35.34
C CYS A 111 -13.88 17.98 35.97
N LYS A 112 -12.96 17.53 36.85
CA LYS A 112 -11.96 18.36 37.53
C LYS A 112 -10.65 18.52 36.75
N ALA A 113 -10.34 17.64 35.78
CA ALA A 113 -9.16 17.80 34.93
C ALA A 113 -9.47 18.81 33.83
N SER A 114 -8.83 19.98 33.88
CA SER A 114 -9.11 21.08 32.94
C SER A 114 -8.34 20.96 31.61
N ALA A 115 -7.29 20.15 31.59
CA ALA A 115 -6.42 19.97 30.45
C ALA A 115 -6.10 18.49 30.27
N ILE A 116 -5.65 18.16 29.07
CA ILE A 116 -5.18 16.82 28.68
C ILE A 116 -3.69 16.92 28.41
N ASP A 117 -3.00 15.80 28.56
CA ASP A 117 -1.58 15.60 28.32
C ASP A 117 -1.38 14.71 27.08
N PRO A 118 -1.65 15.20 25.85
CA PRO A 118 -1.71 14.34 24.69
C PRO A 118 -0.33 13.87 24.24
N TYR A 119 -0.28 12.63 23.76
CA TYR A 119 0.80 12.09 22.94
C TYR A 119 0.25 11.30 21.76
N ILE A 120 1.09 11.06 20.75
CA ILE A 120 0.69 10.38 19.52
C ILE A 120 1.53 9.13 19.33
N THR A 121 0.85 7.99 19.20
CA THR A 121 1.44 6.75 18.74
C THR A 121 1.22 6.59 17.25
N VAL A 122 2.30 6.33 16.52
CA VAL A 122 2.27 6.01 15.08
C VAL A 122 2.70 4.56 14.90
N GLN A 123 1.85 3.77 14.26
CA GLN A 123 2.04 2.34 14.07
C GLN A 123 1.94 1.97 12.59
N VAL A 124 2.93 1.24 12.10
CA VAL A 124 2.85 0.50 10.84
C VAL A 124 2.44 -0.92 11.18
N THR A 125 1.42 -1.42 10.50
CA THR A 125 0.93 -2.81 10.63
C THR A 125 0.77 -3.42 9.26
N GLY A 126 1.14 -4.69 9.10
CA GLY A 126 1.05 -5.38 7.83
C GLY A 126 1.62 -6.79 7.91
N VAL A 127 2.61 -7.08 7.05
CA VAL A 127 3.44 -8.27 7.23
C VAL A 127 4.27 -8.14 8.52
N PRO A 128 4.56 -9.24 9.24
CA PRO A 128 5.27 -9.18 10.53
C PRO A 128 6.63 -8.44 10.48
N GLY A 129 7.31 -8.47 9.32
CA GLY A 129 8.59 -7.76 9.14
C GLY A 129 8.48 -6.24 9.05
N ASP A 130 7.28 -5.71 8.75
CA ASP A 130 7.03 -4.27 8.59
C ASP A 130 6.38 -3.65 9.83
N CYS A 131 5.89 -4.47 10.76
CA CYS A 131 5.22 -4.00 11.97
C CYS A 131 6.20 -3.20 12.84
N ALA A 132 5.87 -1.94 13.10
CA ALA A 132 6.67 -1.02 13.90
C ALA A 132 5.77 -0.01 14.60
N GLU A 133 6.18 0.45 15.77
CA GLU A 133 5.45 1.42 16.56
C GLU A 133 6.42 2.41 17.20
N VAL A 134 6.05 3.69 17.15
CA VAL A 134 6.78 4.80 17.78
C VAL A 134 5.78 5.72 18.45
N ARG A 135 6.22 6.46 19.46
CA ARG A 135 5.41 7.48 20.12
C ARG A 135 6.15 8.80 20.17
N THR A 136 5.39 9.90 20.12
CA THR A 136 5.90 11.23 20.47
C THR A 136 6.11 11.35 21.97
N ARG A 137 6.76 12.43 22.39
CA ARG A 137 6.69 12.95 23.74
C ARG A 137 5.28 13.44 24.03
N THR A 138 4.96 13.44 25.31
CA THR A 138 3.75 14.00 25.88
C THR A 138 3.85 15.52 25.90
N VAL A 139 2.79 16.21 25.47
CA VAL A 139 2.66 17.66 25.61
C VAL A 139 1.79 17.93 26.83
N SER A 140 2.33 18.60 27.85
CA SER A 140 1.59 18.81 29.08
C SER A 140 0.55 19.93 28.99
N ASN A 141 -0.65 19.67 29.49
CA ASN A 141 -1.78 20.57 29.71
C ASN A 141 -2.22 21.35 28.46
N GLU A 142 -2.14 20.77 27.27
CA GLU A 142 -2.47 21.44 26.01
C GLU A 142 -3.23 20.53 25.05
N GLY A 143 -4.56 20.60 25.09
CA GLY A 143 -5.43 19.83 24.19
C GLY A 143 -5.92 20.58 22.95
N ASN A 144 -5.83 21.91 22.94
CA ASN A 144 -6.41 22.70 21.86
C ASN A 144 -5.47 22.79 20.66
N SER A 145 -4.17 22.98 20.93
CA SER A 145 -3.13 23.05 19.90
C SER A 145 -1.78 22.52 20.37
N PRO A 146 -1.67 21.23 20.76
CA PRO A 146 -0.39 20.66 21.18
C PRO A 146 0.61 20.67 20.02
N LEU A 147 1.84 21.07 20.31
CA LEU A 147 2.96 21.04 19.38
C LEU A 147 3.89 19.88 19.74
N PHE A 148 4.05 18.93 18.82
CA PHE A 148 4.94 17.78 18.98
C PHE A 148 6.27 18.02 18.27
N ASP A 149 6.22 18.46 17.01
CA ASP A 149 7.37 18.74 16.13
C ASP A 149 8.40 17.59 16.04
N GLU A 150 7.93 16.34 15.99
CA GLU A 150 8.78 15.13 15.96
C GLU A 150 8.79 14.44 14.60
N ASN A 151 9.93 13.81 14.27
CA ASN A 151 10.14 13.14 12.99
C ASN A 151 10.39 11.64 13.21
N PHE A 152 9.72 10.82 12.40
CA PHE A 152 9.86 9.37 12.40
C PHE A 152 10.12 8.86 10.97
N GLU A 153 10.84 7.74 10.87
CA GLU A 153 11.04 7.04 9.60
C GLU A 153 10.65 5.57 9.75
N PHE A 154 9.85 5.08 8.80
CA PHE A 154 9.49 3.67 8.68
C PHE A 154 9.97 3.11 7.35
N SER A 155 10.46 1.87 7.38
CA SER A 155 10.82 1.12 6.17
C SER A 155 9.84 -0.03 5.99
N VAL A 156 8.97 0.07 4.98
CA VAL A 156 7.91 -0.89 4.70
C VAL A 156 8.31 -1.73 3.49
N SER A 157 8.49 -3.04 3.68
CA SER A 157 8.90 -3.96 2.61
C SER A 157 7.75 -4.33 1.68
N VAL A 158 6.51 -4.41 2.18
CA VAL A 158 5.32 -4.74 1.38
C VAL A 158 4.23 -3.68 1.59
N PRO A 159 4.34 -2.52 0.92
CA PRO A 159 3.40 -1.40 1.10
C PRO A 159 1.95 -1.76 0.78
N GLU A 160 1.72 -2.63 -0.22
CA GLU A 160 0.39 -3.10 -0.63
C GLU A 160 -0.33 -3.93 0.45
N LEU A 161 0.36 -4.33 1.53
CA LEU A 161 -0.22 -5.03 2.69
C LEU A 161 0.00 -4.28 3.99
N ALA A 162 0.23 -2.97 3.94
CA ALA A 162 0.52 -2.17 5.13
C ALA A 162 -0.53 -1.07 5.38
N LEU A 163 -0.80 -0.82 6.66
CA LEU A 163 -1.55 0.33 7.16
C LEU A 163 -0.63 1.20 8.02
N LEU A 164 -0.84 2.51 7.94
CA LEU A 164 -0.32 3.49 8.90
C LEU A 164 -1.46 3.92 9.82
N ARG A 165 -1.28 3.74 11.13
CA ARG A 165 -2.24 4.11 12.16
C ARG A 165 -1.68 5.20 13.05
N PHE A 166 -2.45 6.25 13.24
CA PHE A 166 -2.23 7.32 14.21
C PHE A 166 -3.18 7.11 15.37
N VAL A 167 -2.69 7.20 16.59
CA VAL A 167 -3.49 7.13 17.82
C VAL A 167 -3.10 8.30 18.69
N VAL A 168 -4.09 9.02 19.18
CA VAL A 168 -3.92 10.09 20.15
C VAL A 168 -4.43 9.57 21.48
N LEU A 169 -3.59 9.69 22.50
CA LEU A 169 -3.85 9.25 23.86
C LEU A 169 -3.55 10.40 24.82
N ASP A 170 -4.23 10.39 25.94
CA ASP A 170 -3.97 11.25 27.10
C ASP A 170 -3.05 10.49 28.07
N ASP A 171 -1.89 11.04 28.40
CA ASP A 171 -0.89 10.43 29.29
C ASP A 171 -1.34 10.54 30.75
N ASP A 172 -2.09 9.54 31.21
CA ASP A 172 -2.70 9.50 32.53
C ASP A 172 -1.94 8.56 33.47
N TYR A 173 -1.90 8.89 34.77
CA TYR A 173 -1.07 8.16 35.75
C TYR A 173 -1.39 6.66 35.88
N ILE A 174 -2.64 6.26 35.60
CA ILE A 174 -3.11 4.88 35.79
C ILE A 174 -3.15 4.12 34.47
N ASN A 175 -3.84 4.69 33.46
CA ASN A 175 -3.94 4.14 32.12
C ASN A 175 -4.14 5.29 31.14
N ASP A 176 -3.48 5.19 30.01
CA ASP A 176 -3.58 6.20 28.96
C ASP A 176 -4.97 6.18 28.34
N ASP A 177 -5.59 7.34 28.31
CA ASP A 177 -6.98 7.48 27.91
C ASP A 177 -7.07 7.74 26.40
N PHE A 178 -7.88 6.95 25.70
CA PHE A 178 -8.02 7.07 24.25
C PHE A 178 -8.78 8.34 23.85
N ILE A 179 -8.16 9.18 23.01
CA ILE A 179 -8.78 10.38 22.45
C ILE A 179 -9.34 10.10 21.06
N GLY A 180 -8.53 9.56 20.16
CA GLY A 180 -8.94 9.31 18.78
C GLY A 180 -7.88 8.64 17.93
N GLN A 181 -8.28 8.15 16.76
CA GLN A 181 -7.38 7.43 15.85
C GLN A 181 -7.67 7.74 14.38
N ASN A 182 -6.70 7.43 13.52
CA ASN A 182 -6.96 7.24 12.10
C ASN A 182 -6.06 6.15 11.53
N THR A 183 -6.63 5.25 10.74
CA THR A 183 -5.88 4.19 10.06
C THR A 183 -6.07 4.33 8.56
N ILE A 184 -4.96 4.36 7.82
CA ILE A 184 -4.91 4.63 6.39
C ILE A 184 -4.03 3.55 5.73
N ALA A 185 -4.51 2.94 4.64
CA ALA A 185 -3.69 2.04 3.85
C ALA A 185 -2.51 2.81 3.25
N VAL A 186 -1.31 2.21 3.31
CA VAL A 186 -0.07 2.89 2.91
C VAL A 186 -0.14 3.40 1.46
N GLU A 187 -0.76 2.63 0.56
CA GLU A 187 -0.98 3.03 -0.84
C GLU A 187 -1.91 4.23 -1.02
N CYS A 188 -2.75 4.54 -0.02
CA CYS A 188 -3.69 5.66 -0.05
C CYS A 188 -3.16 6.91 0.68
N ILE A 189 -1.94 6.87 1.22
CA ILE A 189 -1.35 8.02 1.92
C ILE A 189 -0.95 9.09 0.91
N GLN A 190 -1.37 10.33 1.18
CA GLN A 190 -0.96 11.49 0.40
C GLN A 190 0.27 12.16 1.02
N THR A 191 1.25 12.51 0.17
CA THR A 191 2.45 13.24 0.59
C THR A 191 2.21 14.74 0.78
N GLY A 192 3.19 15.41 1.39
CA GLY A 192 3.17 16.84 1.73
C GLY A 192 2.54 17.12 3.09
N TYR A 193 2.16 18.38 3.31
CA TYR A 193 1.46 18.82 4.51
C TYR A 193 -0.02 18.42 4.45
N ARG A 194 -0.50 17.70 5.46
CA ARG A 194 -1.85 17.13 5.51
C ARG A 194 -2.44 17.23 6.91
N HIS A 195 -3.77 17.35 6.96
CA HIS A 195 -4.53 17.11 8.19
C HIS A 195 -5.05 15.68 8.21
N VAL A 196 -4.72 14.92 9.25
CA VAL A 196 -5.28 13.61 9.54
C VAL A 196 -6.47 13.82 10.47
N LYS A 197 -7.67 13.53 9.97
CA LYS A 197 -8.91 13.60 10.79
C LYS A 197 -8.96 12.48 11.80
N LEU A 198 -9.39 12.75 13.02
CA LEU A 198 -9.50 11.73 14.06
C LEU A 198 -10.90 11.14 14.13
N TYR A 199 -10.96 9.85 14.40
CA TYR A 199 -12.17 9.10 14.67
C TYR A 199 -12.20 8.71 16.15
N SER A 200 -13.36 8.35 16.67
CA SER A 200 -13.48 7.76 18.00
C SER A 200 -13.44 6.23 17.92
N ASN A 201 -13.45 5.58 19.09
CA ASN A 201 -13.38 4.12 19.22
C ASN A 201 -14.55 3.39 18.52
N ASP A 202 -15.72 4.03 18.45
CA ASP A 202 -16.90 3.53 17.73
C ASP A 202 -16.80 3.72 16.20
N GLY A 203 -15.80 4.46 15.71
CA GLY A 203 -15.56 4.75 14.30
C GLY A 203 -16.26 6.01 13.77
N SER A 204 -16.93 6.78 14.63
CA SER A 204 -17.49 8.07 14.25
C SER A 204 -16.40 9.14 14.10
N LEU A 205 -16.61 10.09 13.19
CA LEU A 205 -15.68 11.20 12.97
C LEU A 205 -15.77 12.17 14.15
N ILE A 206 -14.63 12.53 14.75
CA ILE A 206 -14.57 13.57 15.77
C ILE A 206 -14.54 14.93 15.07
N PRO A 207 -15.55 15.80 15.26
CA PRO A 207 -15.57 17.11 14.61
C PRO A 207 -14.36 17.95 14.99
N ASN A 208 -13.74 18.58 13.98
CA ASN A 208 -12.60 19.50 14.10
C ASN A 208 -11.30 18.95 14.72
N ALA A 209 -11.30 17.72 15.24
CA ALA A 209 -10.11 17.09 15.80
C ALA A 209 -9.21 16.54 14.69
N THR A 210 -8.02 17.14 14.55
CA THR A 210 -7.06 16.74 13.51
C THR A 210 -5.63 16.72 14.01
N LEU A 211 -4.78 15.98 13.30
CA LEU A 211 -3.33 16.08 13.40
C LEU A 211 -2.77 16.75 12.16
N PHE A 212 -1.92 17.76 12.32
CA PHE A 212 -1.16 18.34 11.24
C PHE A 212 0.17 17.63 11.09
N VAL A 213 0.39 17.04 9.91
CA VAL A 213 1.55 16.20 9.63
C VAL A 213 2.18 16.59 8.30
N HIS A 214 3.47 16.30 8.15
CA HIS A 214 4.12 16.30 6.85
C HIS A 214 4.60 14.88 6.50
N VAL A 215 4.17 14.38 5.34
CA VAL A 215 4.48 13.03 4.87
C VAL A 215 5.38 13.09 3.64
N SER A 216 6.52 12.40 3.70
CA SER A 216 7.42 12.18 2.56
C SER A 216 7.55 10.67 2.32
N MET A 217 7.21 10.22 1.12
CA MET A 217 7.32 8.82 0.73
C MET A 217 8.34 8.68 -0.39
N THR A 218 9.28 7.75 -0.22
CA THR A 218 10.30 7.44 -1.23
C THR A 218 10.38 5.95 -1.42
N HIS A 219 10.04 5.48 -2.62
CA HIS A 219 10.30 4.09 -3.00
C HIS A 219 11.81 3.87 -3.00
N ARG A 220 12.26 2.92 -2.19
CA ARG A 220 13.60 2.36 -2.25
C ARG A 220 13.63 1.38 -3.42
N PHE A 221 13.33 1.86 -4.64
CA PHE A 221 13.87 1.24 -5.84
C PHE A 221 15.34 1.02 -5.56
N GLY A 222 15.83 -0.22 -5.68
CA GLY A 222 17.21 -0.56 -5.36
C GLY A 222 18.13 0.57 -5.84
N ILE A 223 18.66 1.37 -4.89
CA ILE A 223 19.36 2.64 -5.14
C ILE A 223 20.59 2.43 -6.06
N LYS A 224 20.93 1.18 -6.36
CA LYS A 224 21.83 0.74 -7.41
C LYS A 224 21.42 1.10 -8.85
N GLN A 225 20.18 1.51 -9.14
CA GLN A 225 19.76 1.89 -10.51
C GLN A 225 19.67 3.40 -10.79
N LYS A 226 19.26 4.24 -9.83
CA LYS A 226 19.18 5.71 -10.08
C LYS A 226 20.56 6.36 -10.28
N LEU A 227 21.66 5.78 -9.79
CA LEU A 227 23.03 6.18 -10.16
C LEU A 227 23.55 5.54 -11.48
N ARG A 228 22.81 4.63 -12.13
CA ARG A 228 23.21 3.97 -13.39
C ARG A 228 22.69 4.67 -14.65
N ARG A 229 22.17 5.90 -14.56
CA ARG A 229 21.91 6.72 -15.75
C ARG A 229 23.19 7.09 -16.53
N LYS A 230 24.38 6.78 -15.99
CA LYS A 230 25.66 6.76 -16.71
C LYS A 230 26.56 5.60 -16.26
N ARG A 231 26.22 4.36 -16.64
CA ARG A 231 27.22 3.31 -16.91
C ARG A 231 26.52 2.04 -17.40
N SER A 232 26.85 1.69 -18.65
CA SER A 232 26.77 0.36 -19.27
C SER A 232 25.82 -0.63 -18.58
N TRP A 233 24.72 -0.95 -19.27
CA TRP A 233 23.91 -2.12 -19.00
C TRP A 233 24.72 -3.40 -19.28
N SER A 234 25.73 -3.66 -18.45
CA SER A 234 26.41 -4.96 -18.39
C SER A 234 25.41 -5.98 -17.86
N SER A 235 25.26 -7.07 -18.62
CA SER A 235 24.56 -8.30 -18.23
C SER A 235 25.18 -8.84 -16.94
N LYS A 236 24.56 -8.55 -15.80
CA LYS A 236 24.80 -9.32 -14.58
C LYS A 236 23.61 -10.24 -14.40
N GLN A 237 23.87 -11.55 -14.44
CA GLN A 237 22.92 -12.62 -14.11
C GLN A 237 22.16 -12.24 -12.85
N ALA A 238 20.83 -12.24 -12.94
CA ALA A 238 19.97 -11.65 -11.92
C ALA A 238 19.63 -12.65 -10.79
N SER A 239 19.85 -13.94 -11.01
CA SER A 239 19.53 -15.00 -10.04
C SER A 239 20.79 -15.77 -9.62
N ASP A 240 21.37 -15.42 -8.48
CA ASP A 240 22.26 -16.34 -7.77
C ASP A 240 21.39 -17.45 -7.16
N LEU A 241 21.29 -18.58 -7.86
CA LEU A 241 20.62 -19.76 -7.33
C LEU A 241 21.43 -20.30 -6.16
N ARG A 242 20.83 -20.36 -4.97
CA ARG A 242 21.45 -21.00 -3.81
C ARG A 242 21.41 -22.50 -3.99
N VAL A 243 22.56 -23.14 -3.80
CA VAL A 243 22.69 -24.61 -3.80
C VAL A 243 22.03 -25.16 -2.55
N VAL A 244 21.11 -26.10 -2.72
CA VAL A 244 20.36 -26.74 -1.63
C VAL A 244 21.10 -27.98 -1.11
N GLY A 245 22.08 -28.49 -1.86
CA GLY A 245 22.92 -29.63 -1.50
C GLY A 245 22.32 -30.97 -1.94
N LEU A 246 21.22 -30.94 -2.71
CA LEU A 246 20.54 -32.10 -3.24
C LEU A 246 20.73 -32.11 -4.76
N LYS A 247 21.65 -32.95 -5.26
CA LYS A 247 22.07 -32.98 -6.68
C LYS A 247 20.93 -32.97 -7.68
N GLN A 248 19.87 -33.75 -7.45
CA GLN A 248 18.71 -33.81 -8.35
C GLN A 248 17.95 -32.48 -8.43
N ILE A 249 17.82 -31.79 -7.29
CA ILE A 249 17.15 -30.49 -7.20
C ILE A 249 18.04 -29.40 -7.78
N ASP A 250 19.33 -29.40 -7.43
CA ASP A 250 20.30 -28.41 -7.91
C ASP A 250 20.44 -28.45 -9.43
N GLU A 251 20.49 -29.64 -10.06
CA GLU A 251 20.49 -29.77 -11.53
C GLU A 251 19.18 -29.32 -12.17
N ALA A 252 18.02 -29.62 -11.57
CA ALA A 252 16.73 -29.15 -12.07
C ALA A 252 16.62 -27.61 -12.06
N PHE A 253 17.11 -26.96 -11.00
CA PHE A 253 17.18 -25.50 -10.92
C PHE A 253 18.21 -24.90 -11.87
N LYS A 254 19.34 -25.58 -12.11
CA LYS A 254 20.34 -25.16 -13.09
C LYS A 254 19.79 -25.13 -14.51
N ILE A 255 19.02 -26.15 -14.89
CA ILE A 255 18.31 -26.21 -16.18
C ILE A 255 17.28 -25.06 -16.29
N SER A 256 16.55 -24.81 -15.21
CA SER A 256 15.50 -23.77 -15.17
C SER A 256 16.04 -22.34 -15.04
N SER A 257 17.32 -22.17 -14.70
CA SER A 257 17.96 -20.88 -14.44
C SER A 257 17.86 -19.93 -15.64
N ASN A 258 18.01 -20.45 -16.86
CA ASN A 258 17.93 -19.63 -18.07
C ASN A 258 16.52 -19.06 -18.26
N MET A 259 15.48 -19.89 -18.12
CA MET A 259 14.08 -19.46 -18.21
C MET A 259 13.74 -18.42 -17.12
N ILE A 260 14.27 -18.59 -15.90
CA ILE A 260 14.09 -17.61 -14.82
C ILE A 260 14.74 -16.27 -15.20
N ASN A 261 15.97 -16.28 -15.70
CA ASN A 261 16.66 -15.07 -16.14
C ASN A 261 15.93 -14.37 -17.30
N GLU A 262 15.44 -15.12 -18.28
CA GLU A 262 14.62 -14.59 -19.38
C GLU A 262 13.33 -13.95 -18.85
N SER A 263 12.63 -14.61 -17.93
CA SER A 263 11.41 -14.07 -17.32
C SER A 263 11.66 -12.76 -16.55
N ILE A 264 12.77 -12.66 -15.82
CA ILE A 264 13.18 -11.44 -15.10
C ILE A 264 13.53 -10.34 -16.11
N GLN A 265 14.17 -10.70 -17.23
CA GLN A 265 14.50 -9.75 -18.29
C GLN A 265 13.24 -9.20 -18.96
N HIS A 266 12.30 -10.06 -19.33
CA HIS A 266 11.02 -9.64 -19.90
C HIS A 266 10.23 -8.73 -18.94
N ARG A 267 10.24 -9.05 -17.65
CA ARG A 267 9.60 -8.20 -16.64
C ARG A 267 10.20 -6.79 -16.61
N LYS A 268 11.52 -6.68 -16.58
CA LYS A 268 12.22 -5.38 -16.62
C LYS A 268 11.93 -4.61 -17.90
N GLU A 269 11.82 -5.33 -19.01
CA GLU A 269 11.50 -4.74 -20.30
C GLU A 269 10.07 -4.20 -20.31
N VAL A 270 9.10 -4.94 -19.78
CA VAL A 270 7.70 -4.49 -19.60
C VAL A 270 7.64 -3.25 -18.70
N GLU A 271 8.30 -3.27 -17.54
CA GLU A 271 8.35 -2.12 -16.61
C GLU A 271 8.95 -0.89 -17.30
N LYS A 272 10.05 -1.05 -18.05
CA LYS A 272 10.66 0.03 -18.83
C LYS A 272 9.68 0.57 -19.89
N THR A 273 9.07 -0.31 -20.70
CA THR A 273 8.12 0.12 -21.74
C THR A 273 6.89 0.81 -21.14
N MET A 274 6.47 0.44 -19.93
CA MET A 274 5.36 1.09 -19.25
C MET A 274 5.72 2.52 -18.82
N ILE A 275 6.93 2.73 -18.30
CA ILE A 275 7.44 4.08 -17.97
C ILE A 275 7.55 4.93 -19.24
N ASP A 276 8.15 4.38 -20.29
CA ASP A 276 8.27 5.06 -21.59
C ASP A 276 6.87 5.45 -22.14
N LEU A 277 5.87 4.58 -21.98
CA LEU A 277 4.48 4.84 -22.37
C LEU A 277 3.82 5.94 -21.52
N CYS A 278 4.06 5.96 -20.20
CA CYS A 278 3.57 7.01 -19.30
C CYS A 278 4.16 8.37 -19.68
N ASP A 279 5.47 8.43 -19.93
CA ASP A 279 6.18 9.63 -20.34
C ASP A 279 5.62 10.17 -21.67
N GLU A 280 5.41 9.30 -22.66
CA GLU A 280 4.82 9.67 -23.94
C GLU A 280 3.39 10.22 -23.76
N CYS A 281 2.61 9.63 -22.85
CA CYS A 281 1.26 10.10 -22.52
C CYS A 281 1.26 11.34 -21.60
N SER A 282 2.41 11.82 -21.14
CA SER A 282 2.55 12.90 -20.16
C SER A 282 1.76 12.62 -18.87
N LEU A 283 1.74 11.35 -18.46
CA LEU A 283 1.10 10.88 -17.24
C LEU A 283 2.15 10.62 -16.15
N GLN A 284 1.71 10.52 -14.90
CA GLN A 284 2.59 10.10 -13.82
C GLN A 284 3.06 8.64 -14.03
N GLU A 285 4.26 8.30 -13.58
CA GLU A 285 4.84 6.93 -13.68
C GLU A 285 3.94 5.84 -13.07
N SER A 286 3.03 6.20 -12.16
CA SER A 286 2.04 5.30 -11.55
C SER A 286 0.79 5.05 -12.41
N ALA A 287 0.69 5.64 -13.60
CA ALA A 287 -0.46 5.44 -14.48
C ALA A 287 -0.48 4.02 -15.05
N ASN A 288 -1.68 3.48 -15.26
CA ASN A 288 -1.87 2.14 -15.83
C ASN A 288 -2.10 2.21 -17.35
N VAL A 289 -1.98 1.05 -18.03
CA VAL A 289 -2.13 0.94 -19.50
C VAL A 289 -3.46 1.52 -19.98
N ALA A 290 -4.57 1.33 -19.24
CA ALA A 290 -5.87 1.86 -19.64
C ALA A 290 -5.91 3.39 -19.61
N GLN A 291 -5.27 4.03 -18.63
CA GLN A 291 -5.12 5.48 -18.56
C GLN A 291 -4.26 6.01 -19.72
N CYS A 292 -3.14 5.35 -20.01
CA CYS A 292 -2.28 5.68 -21.15
C CYS A 292 -3.04 5.56 -22.48
N LEU A 293 -3.72 4.42 -22.70
CA LEU A 293 -4.54 4.20 -23.89
C LEU A 293 -5.64 5.25 -24.04
N ARG A 294 -6.27 5.68 -22.95
CA ARG A 294 -7.29 6.74 -22.99
C ARG A 294 -6.72 8.06 -23.48
N VAL A 295 -5.56 8.47 -22.98
CA VAL A 295 -4.87 9.69 -23.46
C VAL A 295 -4.47 9.54 -24.92
N PHE A 296 -3.94 8.38 -25.28
CA PHE A 296 -3.51 8.09 -26.65
C PHE A 296 -4.68 8.16 -27.64
N VAL A 297 -5.81 7.53 -27.33
CA VAL A 297 -7.03 7.57 -28.15
C VAL A 297 -7.57 9.00 -28.26
N LEU A 298 -7.55 9.80 -27.20
CA LEU A 298 -7.96 11.20 -27.26
C LEU A 298 -7.07 12.03 -28.19
N ARG A 299 -5.74 11.84 -28.14
CA ARG A 299 -4.79 12.53 -29.02
C ARG A 299 -4.99 12.13 -30.49
N LEU A 300 -5.22 10.84 -30.75
CA LEU A 300 -5.52 10.36 -32.10
C LEU A 300 -6.87 10.89 -32.62
N ALA A 301 -7.90 10.94 -31.78
CA ALA A 301 -9.20 11.49 -32.16
C ALA A 301 -9.15 12.98 -32.49
N SER A 302 -8.21 13.73 -31.90
CA SER A 302 -7.96 15.14 -32.26
C SER A 302 -7.20 15.33 -33.58
N CYS A 303 -6.71 14.25 -34.19
CA CYS A 303 -5.93 14.30 -35.41
C CYS A 303 -6.85 14.14 -36.64
N LEU A 304 -7.04 15.22 -37.40
CA LEU A 304 -7.96 15.26 -38.56
C LEU A 304 -7.63 14.23 -39.66
N SER A 305 -6.41 13.70 -39.70
CA SER A 305 -6.01 12.67 -40.66
C SER A 305 -6.36 11.24 -40.24
N VAL A 306 -6.82 11.03 -39.00
CA VAL A 306 -7.17 9.71 -38.48
C VAL A 306 -8.68 9.54 -38.56
N THR A 307 -9.13 8.70 -39.50
CA THR A 307 -10.57 8.45 -39.73
C THR A 307 -11.11 7.27 -38.96
N GLN A 308 -10.26 6.31 -38.56
CA GLN A 308 -10.64 5.09 -37.86
C GLN A 308 -9.46 4.49 -37.08
N ILE A 309 -9.75 3.87 -35.93
CA ILE A 309 -8.78 3.15 -35.10
C ILE A 309 -9.39 1.79 -34.74
N ASP A 310 -8.75 0.71 -35.14
CA ASP A 310 -9.16 -0.65 -34.80
C ASP A 310 -8.07 -1.34 -33.97
N ILE A 311 -8.49 -2.05 -32.93
CA ILE A 311 -7.61 -2.94 -32.15
C ILE A 311 -7.85 -4.36 -32.65
N VAL A 312 -6.87 -4.93 -33.35
CA VAL A 312 -6.97 -6.25 -33.95
C VAL A 312 -6.20 -7.27 -33.09
N ASN A 313 -6.88 -8.33 -32.68
CA ASN A 313 -6.24 -9.48 -32.03
C ASN A 313 -5.75 -10.45 -33.11
N ASN A 314 -4.43 -10.65 -33.19
CA ASN A 314 -3.82 -11.64 -34.06
C ASN A 314 -3.33 -12.85 -33.24
N GLU A 315 -3.06 -13.97 -33.93
CA GLU A 315 -2.58 -15.22 -33.31
C GLU A 315 -1.24 -15.08 -32.56
N GLN A 316 -0.49 -13.99 -32.79
CA GLN A 316 0.79 -13.67 -32.12
C GLN A 316 0.66 -12.63 -30.99
N GLY A 317 -0.54 -12.10 -30.72
CA GLY A 317 -0.79 -11.07 -29.70
C GLY A 317 -1.68 -9.92 -30.20
N VAL A 318 -1.85 -8.89 -29.35
CA VAL A 318 -2.59 -7.67 -29.71
C VAL A 318 -1.70 -6.80 -30.59
N SER A 319 -2.12 -6.51 -31.82
CA SER A 319 -1.40 -5.60 -32.73
C SER A 319 -2.30 -4.43 -33.11
N ALA A 320 -1.86 -3.20 -32.85
CA ALA A 320 -2.53 -2.01 -33.36
C ALA A 320 -2.11 -1.79 -34.81
N SER A 321 -3.06 -1.83 -35.75
CA SER A 321 -2.84 -1.42 -37.14
C SER A 321 -3.57 -0.10 -37.39
N HIS A 322 -2.94 0.79 -38.16
CA HIS A 322 -3.53 2.07 -38.55
C HIS A 322 -3.58 2.15 -40.08
N VAL A 323 -4.74 2.52 -40.63
CA VAL A 323 -4.89 2.80 -42.06
C VAL A 323 -4.82 4.31 -42.26
N PHE A 324 -3.76 4.80 -42.92
CA PHE A 324 -3.68 6.20 -43.36
C PHE A 324 -4.40 6.34 -44.71
N THR A 325 -5.66 6.79 -44.71
CA THR A 325 -6.30 7.24 -45.95
C THR A 325 -6.07 8.73 -46.16
N LYS A 326 -5.07 9.06 -46.97
CA LYS A 326 -4.83 10.43 -47.46
C LYS A 326 -5.81 10.70 -48.61
N SER A 327 -6.97 11.31 -48.34
CA SER A 327 -7.79 11.89 -49.40
C SER A 327 -7.11 13.19 -49.88
N ILE A 328 -6.28 13.07 -50.91
CA ILE A 328 -5.88 14.21 -51.72
C ILE A 328 -7.15 14.67 -52.44
N THR A 329 -7.74 15.78 -51.98
CA THR A 329 -8.73 16.52 -52.77
C THR A 329 -7.97 17.57 -53.55
N GLU A 330 -7.66 17.26 -54.82
CA GLU A 330 -7.51 18.30 -55.83
C GLU A 330 -8.88 18.93 -56.06
N LYS A 331 -9.00 20.22 -55.76
CA LYS A 331 -9.76 21.19 -56.55
C LYS A 331 -9.30 22.60 -56.23
#